data_AF-A0A538E006-F1
#
_entry.id   AF-A0A538E006-F1
#
_cell.length_a   1.000
_cell.length_b   1.000
_cell.length_c   1.000
_cell.angle_alpha   90.00
_cell.angle_beta   90.00
_cell.angle_gamma   90.00
#
_symmetry.space_group_name_H-M   'P 1'
#
loop_
_entity.id
_entity.type
_entity.pdbx_description
1 polymer ?
#
loop_
_entity_poly.entity_id
_entity_poly.type
_entity_poly.pdbx_seq_one_letter_code
_entity_poly.pdbx_strand_id
1 'polypeptide(L)'
;MMYHWETDQEDFLVLPGDALLVVEGEERPLRQWDFVHCPAGTQHVIVGAGDGPWIVFGVGAREHHTVRLPDGTLEGVADWGAYTADETALRHGAAVEEETTDAEVAYARFPEPEPTRYRDRWLPR
;
A
#
# COMPACT_ATOMS: atom_id res chain seq x y z
N MET A 1 -2.36 -1.45 -4.81
CA MET A 1 -1.12 -0.83 -4.28
C MET A 1 0.04 -1.33 -5.11
N MET A 2 1.19 -0.67 -5.01
CA MET A 2 2.45 -1.05 -5.65
C MET A 2 3.48 -1.33 -4.55
N TYR A 3 4.39 -2.26 -4.79
CA TYR A 3 5.46 -2.67 -3.86
C TYR A 3 6.41 -1.51 -3.62
N HIS A 4 6.57 -1.18 -2.35
CA HIS A 4 7.29 0.01 -1.92
C HIS A 4 7.74 -0.14 -0.47
N TRP A 5 8.56 0.81 -0.04
CA TRP A 5 8.86 1.08 1.36
C TRP A 5 8.70 2.57 1.62
N GLU A 6 8.37 2.94 2.85
CA GLU A 6 8.33 4.33 3.32
C GLU A 6 9.38 4.57 4.42
N THR A 7 9.79 5.82 4.59
CA THR A 7 10.67 6.25 5.70
C THR A 7 9.97 6.22 7.06
N ASP A 8 8.65 6.15 7.06
CA ASP A 8 7.81 5.94 8.23
C ASP A 8 7.29 4.51 8.31
N GLN A 9 6.75 4.16 9.47
CA GLN A 9 5.98 2.93 9.63
C GLN A 9 4.66 3.00 8.84
N GLU A 10 4.21 1.84 8.38
CA GLU A 10 2.84 1.60 7.97
C GLU A 10 2.26 0.36 8.66
N ASP A 11 0.97 0.40 9.00
CA ASP A 11 0.25 -0.65 9.68
C ASP A 11 -1.03 -0.94 8.90
N PHE A 12 -1.38 -2.22 8.81
CA PHE A 12 -2.52 -2.67 8.02
C PHE A 12 -3.40 -3.60 8.81
N LEU A 13 -4.71 -3.38 8.74
CA LEU A 13 -5.73 -4.31 9.23
C LEU A 13 -6.57 -4.79 8.06
N VAL A 14 -6.61 -6.11 7.82
CA VAL A 14 -7.51 -6.69 6.84
C VAL A 14 -8.93 -6.69 7.43
N LEU A 15 -9.87 -6.02 6.77
CA LEU A 15 -11.26 -5.91 7.22
C LEU A 15 -12.04 -7.14 6.72
N PRO A 16 -12.82 -7.17 5.62
CA PRO A 16 -13.22 -8.43 5.00
C PRO A 16 -12.30 -8.83 3.84
N GLY A 17 -12.36 -10.11 3.50
CA GLY A 17 -11.67 -10.71 2.37
C GLY A 17 -10.37 -11.42 2.77
N ASP A 18 -9.87 -12.20 1.82
CA ASP A 18 -8.56 -12.82 1.88
C ASP A 18 -7.58 -11.95 1.07
N ALA A 19 -6.37 -11.79 1.60
CA ALA A 19 -5.32 -10.99 0.99
C ALA A 19 -3.99 -11.75 1.00
N LEU A 20 -3.05 -11.29 0.19
CA LEU A 20 -1.68 -11.77 0.18
C LEU A 20 -0.77 -10.57 0.44
N LEU A 21 0.04 -10.68 1.49
CA LEU A 21 1.16 -9.79 1.72
C LEU A 21 2.37 -10.34 0.97
N VAL A 22 3.00 -9.51 0.15
CA VAL A 22 4.40 -9.69 -0.22
C VAL A 22 5.20 -8.74 0.64
N VAL A 23 6.13 -9.25 1.45
CA VAL A 23 6.97 -8.46 2.35
C VAL A 23 8.40 -8.97 2.27
N GLU A 24 9.35 -8.07 2.01
CA GLU A 24 10.77 -8.43 1.84
C GLU A 24 10.97 -9.61 0.86
N GLY A 25 10.23 -9.61 -0.24
CA GLY A 25 10.25 -10.65 -1.28
C GLY A 25 9.52 -11.97 -0.94
N GLU A 26 8.93 -12.08 0.25
CA GLU A 26 8.28 -13.29 0.75
C GLU A 26 6.74 -13.19 0.75
N GLU A 27 6.06 -14.26 0.37
CA GLU A 27 4.59 -14.35 0.36
C GLU A 27 4.02 -14.81 1.71
N ARG A 28 3.04 -14.07 2.23
CA ARG A 28 2.34 -14.38 3.48
C ARG A 28 0.83 -14.23 3.27
N PRO A 29 0.03 -15.31 3.36
CA PRO A 29 -1.42 -15.18 3.27
C PRO A 29 -1.94 -14.44 4.50
N LEU A 30 -2.88 -13.53 4.26
CA LEU A 30 -3.61 -12.78 5.28
C LEU A 30 -5.10 -13.07 5.16
N ARG A 31 -5.78 -13.06 6.30
CA ARG A 31 -7.22 -13.21 6.42
C ARG A 31 -7.81 -12.02 7.14
N GLN A 32 -9.13 -11.89 7.06
CA GLN A 32 -9.88 -10.96 7.89
C GLN A 32 -9.40 -10.95 9.35
N TRP A 33 -9.15 -9.75 9.85
CA TRP A 33 -8.63 -9.40 11.18
C TRP A 33 -7.15 -9.66 11.42
N ASP A 34 -6.40 -10.13 10.43
CA ASP A 34 -4.95 -10.10 10.52
C ASP A 34 -4.44 -8.65 10.50
N PHE A 35 -3.51 -8.38 11.40
CA PHE A 35 -2.82 -7.11 11.54
C PHE A 35 -1.36 -7.28 11.11
N VAL A 36 -0.88 -6.34 10.31
CA VAL A 36 0.51 -6.29 9.85
C VAL A 36 1.12 -4.98 10.32
N HIS A 37 2.26 -5.07 10.99
CA HIS A 37 3.11 -3.93 11.30
C HIS A 37 4.31 -3.94 10.37
N CYS A 38 4.51 -2.87 9.62
CA CYS A 38 5.66 -2.63 8.77
C CYS A 38 6.49 -1.50 9.41
N PRO A 39 7.60 -1.81 10.11
CA PRO A 39 8.57 -0.80 10.51
C PRO A 39 9.05 0.03 9.31
N ALA A 40 9.56 1.24 9.56
CA ALA A 40 10.18 2.07 8.54
C ALA A 40 11.19 1.28 7.69
N GLY A 41 11.13 1.47 6.36
CA GLY A 41 11.97 0.78 5.39
C GLY A 41 11.51 -0.63 5.00
N THR A 42 10.44 -1.16 5.61
CA THR A 42 9.92 -2.48 5.23
C THR A 42 9.32 -2.42 3.83
N GLN A 43 9.88 -3.21 2.92
CA GLN A 43 9.36 -3.34 1.56
C GLN A 43 8.14 -4.25 1.56
N HIS A 44 7.01 -3.75 1.08
CA HIS A 44 5.77 -4.50 1.12
C HIS A 44 4.73 -4.09 0.06
N VAL A 45 3.81 -5.00 -0.21
CA VAL A 45 2.52 -4.71 -0.86
C VAL A 45 1.47 -5.70 -0.37
N ILE A 46 0.22 -5.26 -0.28
CA ILE A 46 -0.92 -6.15 -0.05
C ILE A 46 -1.77 -6.19 -1.32
N VAL A 47 -2.07 -7.40 -1.77
CA VAL A 47 -2.95 -7.67 -2.93
C VAL A 47 -4.12 -8.55 -2.50
N GLY A 48 -5.23 -8.48 -3.23
CA GLY A 48 -6.38 -9.35 -2.99
C GLY A 48 -6.05 -10.81 -3.35
N ALA A 49 -6.43 -11.74 -2.48
CA ALA A 49 -6.20 -13.16 -2.67
C ALA A 49 -7.53 -13.92 -2.61
N GLY A 50 -8.31 -13.87 -3.69
CA GLY A 50 -9.58 -14.60 -3.77
C GLY A 50 -10.52 -14.03 -4.82
N ASP A 51 -11.74 -14.57 -4.88
CA ASP A 51 -12.76 -14.21 -5.88
C ASP A 51 -13.66 -13.03 -5.46
N GLY A 52 -13.51 -12.56 -4.21
CA GLY A 52 -14.37 -11.55 -3.60
C GLY A 52 -13.67 -10.21 -3.36
N PRO A 53 -14.45 -9.15 -3.01
CA PRO A 53 -13.87 -7.91 -2.57
C PRO A 53 -13.10 -8.12 -1.27
N TRP A 54 -12.00 -7.40 -1.13
CA TRP A 54 -11.21 -7.31 0.08
C TRP A 54 -11.01 -5.84 0.43
N ILE A 55 -10.91 -5.53 1.72
CA ILE A 55 -10.63 -4.18 2.18
C ILE A 55 -9.51 -4.24 3.21
N VAL A 56 -8.51 -3.39 3.01
CA VAL A 56 -7.46 -3.13 3.99
C VAL A 56 -7.63 -1.71 4.53
N PHE A 57 -7.48 -1.57 5.84
CA PHE A 57 -7.29 -0.28 6.49
C PHE A 57 -5.79 -0.07 6.71
N GLY A 58 -5.22 0.94 6.04
CA GLY A 58 -3.83 1.35 6.21
C GLY A 58 -3.72 2.58 7.09
N VAL A 59 -2.73 2.62 7.97
CA VAL A 59 -2.37 3.78 8.78
C VAL A 59 -0.85 3.90 8.87
N GLY A 60 -0.33 5.10 8.71
CA GLY A 60 1.09 5.40 8.87
C GLY A 60 1.28 6.71 9.62
N ALA A 61 2.43 6.88 10.26
CA ALA A 61 2.75 8.08 11.03
C ALA A 61 2.88 9.33 10.14
N ARG A 62 3.40 9.16 8.91
CA ARG A 62 3.62 10.22 7.91
C ARG A 62 4.44 11.41 8.42
N GLU A 63 5.25 11.22 9.45
CA GLU A 63 6.12 12.23 10.07
C GLU A 63 7.21 12.71 9.11
N HIS A 64 7.74 11.81 8.28
CA HIS A 64 8.79 12.05 7.30
C HIS A 64 8.28 12.01 5.85
N HIS A 65 6.99 11.79 5.62
CA HIS A 65 6.42 11.77 4.27
C HIS A 65 5.90 13.15 3.83
N THR A 66 5.41 13.97 4.75
CA THR A 66 4.75 15.26 4.40
C THR A 66 5.11 16.36 5.38
N VAL A 67 5.39 17.55 4.85
CA VAL A 67 5.59 18.76 5.65
C VAL A 67 4.36 19.65 5.58
N ARG A 68 4.01 20.28 6.71
CA ARG A 68 2.99 21.33 6.73
C ARG A 68 3.63 22.67 6.42
N LEU A 69 3.20 23.29 5.34
CA LEU A 69 3.66 24.62 4.91
C LEU A 69 3.05 25.72 5.80
N PRO A 70 3.64 26.94 5.81
CA PRO A 70 3.15 28.05 6.63
C PRO A 70 1.69 28.45 6.40
N ASP A 71 1.17 28.21 5.19
CA ASP A 71 -0.24 28.46 4.83
C ASP A 71 -1.19 27.34 5.27
N GLY A 72 -0.66 26.28 5.90
CA GLY A 72 -1.40 25.15 6.41
C GLY A 72 -1.64 24.03 5.39
N THR A 73 -1.15 24.17 4.15
CA THR A 73 -1.15 23.09 3.16
C THR A 73 -0.13 22.01 3.51
N LEU A 74 -0.31 20.80 2.96
CA LEU A 74 0.62 19.68 3.11
C LEU A 74 1.37 19.49 1.79
N GLU A 75 2.68 19.33 1.86
CA GLU A 75 3.55 19.05 0.71
C GLU A 75 4.33 17.75 0.97
N GLY A 76 4.43 16.89 -0.03
CA GLY A 76 5.24 15.67 0.04
C GLY A 76 6.73 15.99 -0.02
N VAL A 77 7.55 15.28 0.76
CA VAL A 77 9.01 15.40 0.67
C VAL A 77 9.58 14.35 -0.28
N ALA A 78 10.74 14.63 -0.87
CA ALA A 78 11.34 13.77 -1.90
C ALA A 78 11.88 12.43 -1.34
N ASP A 79 12.19 12.35 -0.05
CA ASP A 79 12.75 11.18 0.63
C ASP A 79 11.68 10.36 1.37
N TRP A 80 10.43 10.40 0.92
CA TRP A 80 9.32 9.66 1.54
C TRP A 80 9.48 8.13 1.48
N GLY A 81 10.23 7.61 0.51
CA GLY A 81 10.32 6.18 0.21
C GLY A 81 10.63 5.91 -1.26
N ALA A 82 10.36 4.69 -1.73
CA ALA A 82 10.44 4.35 -3.15
C ALA A 82 9.53 3.16 -3.49
N TYR A 83 9.02 3.15 -4.72
CA TYR A 83 8.47 1.96 -5.36
C TYR A 83 9.62 1.12 -5.91
N THR A 84 9.72 -0.13 -5.47
CA THR A 84 10.86 -0.99 -5.79
C THR A 84 10.45 -2.15 -6.71
N ALA A 85 11.41 -2.62 -7.50
CA ALA A 85 11.25 -3.83 -8.27
C ALA A 85 11.45 -5.05 -7.35
N ASP A 86 10.53 -6.00 -7.41
CA ASP A 86 10.61 -7.26 -6.70
C ASP A 86 9.97 -8.37 -7.53
N GLU A 87 10.69 -9.47 -7.73
CA GLU A 87 10.23 -10.58 -8.58
C GLU A 87 8.94 -11.22 -8.04
N THR A 88 8.78 -11.27 -6.71
CA THR A 88 7.58 -11.85 -6.10
C THR A 88 6.37 -10.96 -6.31
N ALA A 89 6.47 -9.66 -6.03
CA ALA A 89 5.39 -8.72 -6.24
C ALA A 89 5.07 -8.51 -7.75
N LEU A 90 6.07 -8.61 -8.64
CA LEU A 90 5.85 -8.56 -10.10
C LEU A 90 4.96 -9.71 -10.59
N ARG A 91 5.06 -10.91 -10.02
CA ARG A 91 4.16 -12.05 -10.35
C ARG A 91 2.68 -11.73 -10.08
N HIS A 92 2.41 -10.82 -9.14
CA HIS A 92 1.06 -10.37 -8.79
C HIS A 92 0.66 -9.07 -9.50
N GLY A 93 1.49 -8.55 -10.42
CA GLY A 93 1.25 -7.27 -11.08
C GLY A 93 1.21 -6.11 -10.07
N ALA A 94 2.02 -6.20 -9.02
CA ALA A 94 1.99 -5.30 -7.87
C ALA A 94 3.34 -4.68 -7.54
N ALA A 95 4.29 -4.67 -8.48
CA ALA A 95 5.55 -3.94 -8.39
C ALA A 95 5.87 -3.22 -9.72
N VAL A 96 6.84 -2.31 -9.65
CA VAL A 96 7.43 -1.64 -10.81
C VAL A 96 8.58 -2.47 -11.38
N GLU A 97 8.91 -2.31 -12.65
CA GLU A 97 10.06 -3.00 -13.26
C GLU A 97 11.38 -2.26 -12.99
N GLU A 98 11.32 -0.93 -12.89
CA GLU A 98 12.43 -0.06 -12.53
C GLU A 98 12.05 0.77 -11.31
N GLU A 99 12.96 0.88 -10.33
CA GLU A 99 12.73 1.65 -9.11
C GLU A 99 12.39 3.11 -9.41
N THR A 100 11.41 3.67 -8.70
CA THR A 100 11.00 5.06 -8.86
C THR A 100 10.44 5.63 -7.56
N THR A 101 10.65 6.92 -7.32
CA THR A 101 9.97 7.69 -6.27
C THR A 101 8.73 8.43 -6.78
N ASP A 102 8.44 8.31 -8.09
CA ASP A 102 7.31 8.96 -8.75
C ASP A 102 6.10 8.04 -8.79
N ALA A 103 5.04 8.43 -8.08
CA ALA A 103 3.79 7.70 -8.05
C ALA A 103 3.06 7.69 -9.40
N GLU A 104 3.18 8.73 -10.22
CA GLU A 104 2.56 8.75 -11.56
C GLU A 104 3.19 7.68 -12.45
N VAL A 105 4.51 7.52 -12.37
CA VAL A 105 5.23 6.44 -13.08
C VAL A 105 4.82 5.07 -12.53
N ALA A 106 4.83 4.89 -11.21
CA ALA A 106 4.51 3.61 -10.59
C ALA A 106 3.07 3.13 -10.90
N TYR A 107 2.12 4.06 -10.98
CA TYR A 107 0.71 3.77 -11.23
C TYR A 107 0.26 3.97 -12.68
N ALA A 108 1.14 4.35 -13.61
CA ALA A 108 0.81 4.73 -14.99
C ALA A 108 -0.07 3.73 -15.77
N ARG A 109 -0.05 2.44 -15.40
CA ARG A 109 -0.85 1.38 -16.04
C ARG A 109 -2.30 1.30 -15.56
N PHE A 110 -2.65 2.01 -14.48
CA PHE A 110 -3.99 2.01 -13.89
C PHE A 110 -4.75 3.28 -14.28
N PRO A 111 -6.08 3.23 -14.36
CA PRO A 111 -6.88 4.45 -14.46
C PRO A 111 -6.72 5.30 -13.19
N GLU A 112 -7.01 6.59 -13.31
CA GLU A 112 -7.02 7.51 -12.17
C GLU A 112 -8.00 7.01 -11.09
N PRO A 113 -7.61 6.97 -9.80
CA PRO A 113 -8.48 6.51 -8.74
C PRO A 113 -9.65 7.47 -8.53
N GLU A 114 -10.86 6.93 -8.51
CA GLU A 114 -12.08 7.70 -8.27
C GLU A 114 -12.65 7.43 -6.87
N PRO A 115 -13.12 8.47 -6.16
CA PRO A 115 -13.87 8.29 -4.92
C PRO A 115 -15.09 7.39 -5.14
N THR A 116 -15.28 6.42 -4.25
CA THR A 116 -16.39 5.47 -4.33
C THR A 116 -17.29 5.57 -3.10
N ARG A 117 -18.59 5.32 -3.28
CA ARG A 117 -19.54 5.24 -2.16
C ARG A 117 -19.43 3.87 -1.50
N TYR A 118 -19.57 3.87 -0.18
CA TYR A 118 -19.79 2.64 0.58
C TYR A 118 -20.94 1.83 -0.04
N ARG A 119 -20.75 0.52 -0.13
CA ARG A 119 -21.80 -0.43 -0.55
C ARG A 119 -22.04 -1.44 0.56
N ASP A 120 -23.30 -1.86 0.69
CA ASP A 120 -23.65 -2.87 1.68
C ASP A 120 -22.75 -4.11 1.57
N ARG A 121 -22.32 -4.60 2.75
CA ARG A 121 -21.42 -5.76 2.92
C ARG A 121 -19.96 -5.52 2.58
N TRP A 122 -19.54 -4.27 2.34
CA TRP A 122 -18.12 -3.93 2.23
C TRP A 122 -17.38 -4.01 3.55
N LEU A 123 -18.06 -3.73 4.66
CA LEU A 123 -17.50 -3.91 5.99
C LEU A 123 -18.26 -5.03 6.70
N PRO A 124 -17.56 -5.85 7.52
CA PRO A 124 -18.21 -6.83 8.39
C PRO A 124 -19.18 -6.13 9.35
N ARG A 125 -20.20 -6.87 9.79
CA ARG A 125 -21.24 -6.39 10.72
C ARG A 125 -20.79 -6.47 12.17
#